data_AF-A0AA90TJG7-F1
#
_entry.id   AF-A0AA90TJG7-F1
#
_cell.length_a   1.000
_cell.length_b   1.000
_cell.length_c   1.000
_cell.angle_alpha   90.00
_cell.angle_beta   90.00
_cell.angle_gamma   90.00
#
_symmetry.space_group_name_H-M   'P 1'
#
loop_
_entity.id
_entity.type
_entity.pdbx_description
1 polymer ?
#
loop_
_entity_poly.entity_id
_entity_poly.type
_entity_poly.pdbx_seq_one_letter_code
_entity_poly.pdbx_strand_id
1 'polypeptide(L)'
;MIRKLAALAALLSPLCSAHAEQNSWSFVYTGFDVATISWDGDTTKWDPAATIKGTFSGTDSNGDGELVFSELSLLQVGGFDYVGCSWGTCSSDYTFSYTPNGQLDFKVSHYSNDPEGYVFWSTVYETGASADFKTYTLGTPSGASYVWTPQTTLSIAAAVPEPSTYAMLVAGLLLVGGAARARRAR
;
A
#
# COMPACT_ATOMS: atom_id res chain seq x y z
N MET A 1 47.26 35.20 -7.38
CA MET A 1 47.03 33.73 -7.30
C MET A 1 45.66 33.33 -6.73
N ILE A 2 44.65 34.22 -6.72
CA ILE A 2 43.35 33.98 -6.07
C ILE A 2 42.24 33.56 -7.06
N ARG A 3 42.48 33.62 -8.37
CA ARG A 3 41.43 33.40 -9.40
C ARG A 3 41.14 31.92 -9.74
N LYS A 4 41.91 30.96 -9.23
CA LYS A 4 41.73 29.52 -9.54
C LYS A 4 40.97 28.73 -8.46
N LEU A 5 40.69 29.31 -7.29
CA LEU A 5 40.01 28.63 -6.19
C LEU A 5 38.48 28.72 -6.23
N ALA A 6 37.90 29.62 -7.02
CA ALA A 6 36.44 29.83 -7.05
C ALA A 6 35.68 28.77 -7.88
N ALA A 7 36.37 28.02 -8.76
CA ALA A 7 35.71 27.07 -9.67
C ALA A 7 35.45 25.68 -9.08
N LEU A 8 36.01 25.37 -7.90
CA LEU A 8 35.85 24.04 -7.28
C LEU A 8 34.63 23.95 -6.34
N ALA A 9 34.10 25.07 -5.87
CA ALA A 9 32.98 25.12 -4.93
C ALA A 9 31.59 24.99 -5.60
N ALA A 10 31.51 25.14 -6.92
CA ALA A 10 30.24 25.13 -7.67
C ALA A 10 29.84 23.74 -8.22
N LEU A 11 30.66 22.69 -8.03
CA LEU A 11 30.45 21.36 -8.60
C LEU A 11 30.01 20.28 -7.59
N LEU A 12 29.72 20.66 -6.34
CA LEU A 12 29.38 19.72 -5.25
C LEU A 12 27.91 19.78 -4.81
N SER A 13 27.06 20.56 -5.48
CA SER A 13 25.71 20.89 -4.98
C SER A 13 24.52 20.05 -5.48
N PRO A 14 24.62 18.98 -6.31
CA PRO A 14 23.48 18.10 -6.53
C PRO A 14 23.82 16.63 -6.21
N LEU A 15 24.02 16.28 -4.93
CA LEU A 15 24.13 14.87 -4.52
C LEU A 15 23.17 14.46 -3.40
N CYS A 16 22.38 15.40 -2.86
CA CYS A 16 21.39 15.09 -1.83
C CYS A 16 19.97 15.28 -2.38
N SER A 17 19.67 14.71 -3.54
CA SER A 17 18.31 14.21 -3.75
C SER A 17 18.28 12.83 -3.11
N ALA A 18 18.28 12.78 -1.78
CA ALA A 18 17.74 11.64 -1.08
C ALA A 18 16.26 11.62 -1.45
N HIS A 19 15.93 10.93 -2.54
CA HIS A 19 14.56 10.53 -2.75
C HIS A 19 14.22 9.71 -1.51
N ALA A 20 13.29 10.23 -0.69
CA ALA A 20 12.59 9.38 0.26
C ALA A 20 11.91 8.32 -0.60
N GLU A 21 12.58 7.18 -0.74
CA GLU A 21 12.09 6.05 -1.50
C GLU A 21 10.82 5.61 -0.79
N GLN A 22 9.69 5.85 -1.46
CA GLN A 22 8.39 5.54 -0.91
C GLN A 22 8.31 4.02 -0.86
N ASN A 23 8.31 3.47 0.35
CA ASN A 23 8.22 2.05 0.53
C ASN A 23 6.81 1.61 0.11
N SER A 24 6.76 0.58 -0.73
CA SER A 24 5.52 0.00 -1.22
C SER A 24 5.45 -1.45 -0.78
N TRP A 25 4.28 -1.90 -0.37
CA TRP A 25 4.04 -3.28 0.05
C TRP A 25 2.81 -3.81 -0.67
N SER A 26 2.87 -5.09 -1.02
CA SER A 26 1.72 -5.85 -1.49
C SER A 26 1.35 -6.90 -0.45
N PHE A 27 0.06 -7.09 -0.22
CA PHE A 27 -0.43 -8.09 0.70
C PHE A 27 -1.50 -8.98 0.05
N VAL A 28 -1.54 -10.22 0.53
CA VAL A 28 -2.54 -11.22 0.15
C VAL A 28 -2.98 -11.95 1.40
N TYR A 29 -4.27 -11.86 1.73
CA TYR A 29 -4.92 -12.80 2.62
C TYR A 29 -5.49 -13.95 1.80
N THR A 30 -5.35 -15.18 2.30
CA THR A 30 -5.83 -16.40 1.64
C THR A 30 -6.58 -17.28 2.63
N GLY A 31 -7.70 -17.84 2.19
CA GLY A 31 -8.56 -18.73 2.97
C GLY A 31 -9.60 -17.97 3.80
N PHE A 32 -10.88 -18.16 3.49
CA PHE A 32 -11.98 -17.46 4.16
C PHE A 32 -13.22 -18.35 4.28
N ASP A 33 -14.05 -18.08 5.28
CA ASP A 33 -15.45 -18.51 5.24
C ASP A 33 -16.21 -17.54 4.35
N VAL A 34 -16.67 -18.03 3.19
CA VAL A 34 -17.37 -17.23 2.19
C VAL A 34 -18.87 -17.42 2.38
N ALA A 35 -19.55 -16.37 2.83
CA ALA A 35 -21.00 -16.30 2.87
C ALA A 35 -21.53 -15.63 1.61
N THR A 36 -22.46 -16.27 0.90
CA THR A 36 -23.16 -15.63 -0.23
C THR A 36 -24.45 -15.00 0.29
N ILE A 37 -24.63 -13.71 0.01
CA ILE A 37 -25.79 -12.93 0.47
C ILE A 37 -26.88 -13.02 -0.59
N SER A 38 -28.06 -13.52 -0.20
CA SER A 38 -29.22 -13.63 -1.09
C SER A 38 -30.55 -13.59 -0.30
N TRP A 39 -31.67 -13.42 -1.00
CA TRP A 39 -33.01 -13.50 -0.39
C TRP A 39 -33.34 -14.86 0.23
N ASP A 40 -32.77 -15.94 -0.32
CA ASP A 40 -33.08 -17.32 0.06
C ASP A 40 -32.31 -17.78 1.32
N GLY A 41 -31.53 -16.87 1.91
CA GLY A 41 -30.68 -17.10 3.07
C GLY A 41 -29.20 -17.09 2.70
N ASP A 42 -28.37 -16.95 3.74
CA ASP A 42 -26.93 -16.91 3.60
C ASP A 42 -26.37 -18.33 3.67
N THR A 43 -25.59 -18.72 2.66
CA THR A 43 -24.83 -19.98 2.69
C THR A 43 -23.37 -19.66 2.93
N THR A 44 -22.81 -20.19 4.02
CA THR A 44 -21.39 -20.03 4.37
C THR A 44 -20.62 -21.31 4.09
N LYS A 45 -19.48 -21.18 3.40
CA LYS A 45 -18.58 -22.30 3.13
C LYS A 45 -17.13 -21.84 3.23
N TRP A 46 -16.31 -22.64 3.91
CA TRP A 46 -14.86 -22.47 3.88
C TRP A 46 -14.31 -22.65 2.47
N ASP A 47 -13.62 -21.64 1.98
CA ASP A 47 -12.88 -21.66 0.72
C ASP A 47 -11.40 -21.32 0.97
N PRO A 48 -10.49 -22.32 0.91
CA PRO A 48 -9.06 -22.08 1.10
C PRO A 48 -8.42 -21.31 -0.06
N ALA A 49 -9.09 -21.19 -1.21
CA ALA A 49 -8.58 -20.48 -2.39
C ALA A 49 -9.10 -19.04 -2.49
N ALA A 50 -10.05 -18.63 -1.63
CA ALA A 50 -10.52 -17.26 -1.58
C ALA A 50 -9.38 -16.32 -1.17
N THR A 51 -9.24 -15.18 -1.88
CA THR A 51 -8.16 -14.22 -1.60
C THR A 51 -8.65 -12.79 -1.55
N ILE A 52 -8.08 -12.01 -0.63
CA ILE A 52 -8.19 -10.56 -0.60
C ILE A 52 -6.79 -9.98 -0.79
N LYS A 53 -6.66 -9.08 -1.76
CA LYS A 53 -5.37 -8.52 -2.17
C LYS A 53 -5.40 -7.00 -2.10
N GLY A 54 -4.24 -6.44 -1.79
CA GLY A 54 -4.07 -5.00 -1.83
C GLY A 54 -2.62 -4.60 -1.85
N THR A 55 -2.40 -3.30 -1.98
CA THR A 55 -1.10 -2.66 -1.93
C THR A 55 -1.21 -1.38 -1.11
N PHE A 56 -0.21 -1.09 -0.30
CA PHE A 56 -0.13 0.18 0.39
C PHE A 56 1.27 0.76 0.24
N SER A 57 1.38 2.08 0.35
CA SER A 57 2.66 2.78 0.26
C SER A 57 2.64 3.96 1.19
N GLY A 58 3.74 4.18 1.90
CA GLY A 58 3.79 5.19 2.94
C GLY A 58 5.19 5.37 3.50
N THR A 59 5.35 6.41 4.30
CA THR A 59 6.61 6.76 4.95
C THR A 59 6.36 7.02 6.42
N ASP A 60 7.01 6.23 7.27
CA ASP A 60 7.06 6.43 8.72
C ASP A 60 7.70 7.80 8.97
N SER A 61 6.84 8.78 9.25
CA SER A 61 7.22 10.19 9.31
C SER A 61 7.61 10.59 10.72
N ASN A 62 7.15 9.84 11.73
CA ASN A 62 7.45 10.06 13.14
C ASN A 62 8.62 9.18 13.65
N GLY A 63 9.01 8.15 12.90
CA GLY A 63 10.12 7.23 13.17
C GLY A 63 9.83 6.19 14.26
N ASP A 64 8.57 5.83 14.50
CA ASP A 64 8.18 4.88 15.54
C ASP A 64 8.16 3.41 15.08
N GLY A 65 8.36 3.16 13.78
CA GLY A 65 8.37 1.83 13.20
C GLY A 65 6.99 1.23 12.91
N GLU A 66 5.91 1.99 13.08
CA GLU A 66 4.53 1.63 12.76
C GLU A 66 3.97 2.58 11.70
N LEU A 67 3.50 2.03 10.59
CA LEU A 67 2.79 2.82 9.60
C LEU A 67 1.32 2.96 9.98
N VAL A 68 0.88 4.19 10.16
CA VAL A 68 -0.54 4.52 10.40
C VAL A 68 -1.20 5.12 9.16
N PHE A 69 -2.53 5.18 9.14
CA PHE A 69 -3.30 5.66 7.98
C PHE A 69 -2.84 7.04 7.46
N SER A 70 -2.51 7.99 8.36
CA SER A 70 -2.08 9.34 7.97
C SER A 70 -0.71 9.41 7.30
N GLU A 71 0.08 8.33 7.38
CA GLU A 71 1.41 8.22 6.77
C GLU A 71 1.37 7.51 5.42
N LEU A 72 0.20 7.03 5.03
CA LEU A 72 -0.01 6.39 3.75
C LEU A 72 -0.18 7.45 2.65
N SER A 73 0.53 7.19 1.56
CA SER A 73 0.35 7.84 0.28
C SER A 73 -0.61 7.07 -0.64
N LEU A 74 -0.80 5.78 -0.38
CA LEU A 74 -1.65 4.87 -1.14
C LEU A 74 -2.13 3.76 -0.22
N LEU A 75 -3.42 3.43 -0.30
CA LEU A 75 -3.99 2.20 0.23
C LEU A 75 -5.00 1.65 -0.77
N GLN A 76 -4.59 0.67 -1.55
CA GLN A 76 -5.44 0.02 -2.53
C GLN A 76 -5.86 -1.37 -2.04
N VAL A 77 -7.16 -1.63 -1.94
CA VAL A 77 -7.69 -2.97 -1.61
C VAL A 77 -8.79 -3.33 -2.60
N GLY A 78 -8.72 -4.51 -3.20
CA GLY A 78 -9.67 -4.92 -4.24
C GLY A 78 -9.72 -3.98 -5.47
N GLY A 79 -8.63 -3.24 -5.72
CA GLY A 79 -8.52 -2.28 -6.83
C GLY A 79 -8.99 -0.86 -6.51
N PHE A 80 -9.56 -0.59 -5.34
CA PHE A 80 -9.99 0.75 -4.92
C PHE A 80 -8.95 1.44 -4.04
N ASP A 81 -8.62 2.70 -4.34
CA ASP A 81 -7.70 3.52 -3.53
C ASP A 81 -8.46 4.32 -2.47
N TYR A 82 -8.22 3.95 -1.21
CA TYR A 82 -8.84 4.53 -0.01
C TYR A 82 -8.14 5.79 0.50
N VAL A 83 -6.90 6.05 0.11
CA VAL A 83 -6.23 7.32 0.42
C VAL A 83 -6.69 8.40 -0.54
N GLY A 84 -6.70 8.10 -1.84
CA GLY A 84 -7.16 9.04 -2.87
C GLY A 84 -8.67 9.23 -2.93
N CYS A 85 -9.46 8.24 -2.51
CA CYS A 85 -10.92 8.25 -2.56
C CYS A 85 -11.49 8.81 -3.87
N SER A 86 -11.08 8.22 -5.00
CA SER A 86 -11.30 8.84 -6.32
C SER A 86 -12.76 8.86 -6.80
N TRP A 87 -13.61 7.93 -6.33
CA TRP A 87 -15.03 7.86 -6.69
C TRP A 87 -15.85 7.19 -5.59
N GLY A 88 -17.14 7.53 -5.50
CA GLY A 88 -18.02 7.09 -4.42
C GLY A 88 -17.83 7.90 -3.15
N THR A 89 -18.39 7.39 -2.05
CA THR A 89 -18.27 7.98 -0.72
C THR A 89 -17.39 7.09 0.15
N CYS A 90 -16.27 7.65 0.59
CA CYS A 90 -15.40 7.05 1.58
C CYS A 90 -15.87 7.42 2.99
N SER A 91 -15.80 6.47 3.91
CA SER A 91 -16.07 6.75 5.32
C SER A 91 -14.91 7.49 5.98
N SER A 92 -15.21 8.21 7.06
CA SER A 92 -14.21 8.91 7.88
C SER A 92 -13.60 8.03 8.98
N ASP A 93 -14.12 6.82 9.18
CA ASP A 93 -13.73 5.90 10.26
C ASP A 93 -12.61 4.92 9.87
N TYR A 94 -11.77 5.30 8.91
CA TYR A 94 -10.69 4.44 8.43
C TYR A 94 -9.60 4.28 9.48
N THR A 95 -9.20 3.03 9.69
CA THR A 95 -8.05 2.69 10.52
C THR A 95 -7.08 1.88 9.68
N PHE A 96 -5.79 2.11 9.93
CA PHE A 96 -4.72 1.32 9.35
C PHE A 96 -3.54 1.34 10.32
N SER A 97 -2.96 0.17 10.53
CA SER A 97 -1.73 -0.05 11.27
C SER A 97 -0.94 -1.18 10.60
N TYR A 98 0.35 -0.95 10.39
CA TYR A 98 1.27 -1.95 9.90
C TYR A 98 2.64 -1.81 10.55
N THR A 99 3.11 -2.90 11.16
CA THR A 99 4.49 -3.02 11.62
C THR A 99 5.24 -4.00 10.72
N PRO A 100 6.47 -3.68 10.25
CA PRO A 100 7.30 -4.64 9.50
C PRO A 100 7.50 -5.95 10.28
N ASN A 101 7.24 -7.09 9.63
CA ASN A 101 7.20 -8.45 10.24
C ASN A 101 6.15 -8.64 11.35
N GLY A 102 5.28 -7.66 11.55
CA GLY A 102 4.18 -7.70 12.50
C GLY A 102 2.83 -7.96 11.82
N GLN A 103 1.78 -7.44 12.44
CA GLN A 103 0.42 -7.56 11.97
C GLN A 103 0.09 -6.40 11.02
N LEU A 104 -0.66 -6.70 9.96
CA LEU A 104 -1.37 -5.72 9.17
C LEU A 104 -2.81 -5.70 9.68
N ASP A 105 -3.27 -4.53 10.10
CA ASP A 105 -4.65 -4.30 10.53
C ASP A 105 -5.19 -3.07 9.82
N PHE A 106 -6.38 -3.20 9.23
CA PHE A 106 -7.05 -2.07 8.64
C PHE A 106 -8.55 -2.26 8.61
N LYS A 107 -9.25 -1.14 8.69
CA LYS A 107 -10.67 -0.99 8.46
C LYS A 107 -10.89 0.10 7.43
N VAL A 108 -11.47 -0.25 6.30
CA VAL A 108 -11.83 0.70 5.24
C VAL A 108 -13.17 0.35 4.64
N SER A 109 -13.93 1.35 4.21
CA SER A 109 -15.28 1.16 3.70
C SER A 109 -15.61 2.20 2.64
N HIS A 110 -16.16 1.78 1.52
CA HIS A 110 -16.64 2.70 0.51
C HIS A 110 -17.98 2.23 -0.02
N TYR A 111 -18.82 3.19 -0.37
CA TYR A 111 -20.14 2.92 -0.90
C TYR A 111 -20.48 3.94 -1.98
N SER A 112 -21.44 3.60 -2.82
CA SER A 112 -22.04 4.54 -3.75
C SER A 112 -23.47 4.12 -4.02
N ASN A 113 -24.26 5.10 -4.42
CA ASN A 113 -25.64 4.92 -4.80
C ASN A 113 -25.93 5.71 -6.08
N ASP A 114 -26.89 5.23 -6.85
CA ASP A 114 -27.51 6.03 -7.90
C ASP A 114 -28.27 7.22 -7.29
N PRO A 115 -28.39 8.35 -8.01
CA PRO A 115 -29.15 9.51 -7.54
C PRO A 115 -30.61 9.18 -7.16
N GLU A 116 -31.21 8.21 -7.84
CA GLU A 116 -32.57 7.75 -7.64
C GLU A 116 -32.73 6.82 -6.42
N GLY A 117 -31.64 6.23 -5.92
CA GLY A 117 -31.61 5.35 -4.75
C GLY A 117 -32.05 3.91 -5.00
N TYR A 118 -32.15 3.47 -6.26
CA TYR A 118 -32.53 2.09 -6.62
C TYR A 118 -31.37 1.11 -6.58
N VAL A 119 -30.14 1.59 -6.72
CA VAL A 119 -28.91 0.82 -6.75
C VAL A 119 -27.96 1.37 -5.70
N PHE A 120 -27.67 0.56 -4.70
CA PHE A 120 -26.66 0.86 -3.70
C PHE A 120 -25.63 -0.25 -3.70
N TRP A 121 -24.35 0.08 -3.64
CA TRP A 121 -23.32 -0.90 -3.37
C TRP A 121 -22.39 -0.39 -2.28
N SER A 122 -21.87 -1.32 -1.49
CA SER A 122 -20.97 -1.07 -0.39
C SER A 122 -19.94 -2.17 -0.31
N THR A 123 -18.70 -1.77 -0.09
CA THR A 123 -17.61 -2.69 0.23
C THR A 123 -16.96 -2.23 1.52
N VAL A 124 -16.89 -3.12 2.48
CA VAL A 124 -16.23 -2.91 3.78
C VAL A 124 -15.17 -3.98 3.93
N TYR A 125 -13.97 -3.58 4.31
CA TYR A 125 -12.91 -4.48 4.74
C TYR A 125 -12.60 -4.16 6.20
N GLU A 126 -12.67 -5.16 7.07
CA GLU A 126 -12.26 -5.06 8.46
C GLU A 126 -11.41 -6.29 8.80
N THR A 127 -10.11 -6.06 8.92
CA THR A 127 -9.14 -7.13 9.12
C THR A 127 -9.42 -7.88 10.41
N GLY A 128 -9.35 -9.22 10.35
CA GLY A 128 -9.66 -10.07 11.51
C GLY A 128 -11.16 -10.26 11.79
N ALA A 129 -12.04 -9.52 11.10
CA ALA A 129 -13.48 -9.69 11.18
C ALA A 129 -14.05 -10.18 9.85
N SER A 130 -14.28 -9.28 8.88
CA SER A 130 -14.94 -9.63 7.62
C SER A 130 -14.66 -8.63 6.50
N ALA A 131 -14.84 -9.08 5.26
CA ALA A 131 -14.87 -8.25 4.08
C ALA A 131 -16.21 -8.46 3.39
N ASP A 132 -17.05 -7.43 3.49
CA ASP A 132 -18.41 -7.43 2.99
C ASP A 132 -18.49 -6.72 1.66
N PHE A 133 -19.09 -7.38 0.68
CA PHE A 133 -19.43 -6.84 -0.63
C PHE A 133 -20.92 -6.95 -0.79
N LYS A 134 -21.63 -5.83 -0.68
CA LYS A 134 -23.10 -5.80 -0.71
C LYS A 134 -23.56 -4.92 -1.86
N THR A 135 -24.48 -5.44 -2.65
CA THR A 135 -25.20 -4.71 -3.70
C THR A 135 -26.69 -4.86 -3.45
N TYR A 136 -27.40 -3.76 -3.46
CA TYR A 136 -28.85 -3.70 -3.38
C TYR A 136 -29.34 -3.12 -4.70
N THR A 137 -30.15 -3.88 -5.43
CA THR A 137 -30.73 -3.43 -6.70
C THR A 137 -32.23 -3.64 -6.66
N LEU A 138 -33.00 -2.56 -6.76
CA LEU A 138 -34.47 -2.59 -6.69
C LEU A 138 -34.97 -3.36 -5.45
N GLY A 139 -34.33 -3.13 -4.30
CA GLY A 139 -34.64 -3.79 -3.04
C GLY A 139 -34.09 -5.22 -2.90
N THR A 140 -33.42 -5.77 -3.90
CA THR A 140 -32.84 -7.12 -3.86
C THR A 140 -31.39 -7.08 -3.37
N PRO A 141 -31.07 -7.63 -2.18
CA PRO A 141 -29.70 -7.79 -1.74
C PRO A 141 -29.02 -8.91 -2.53
N SER A 142 -27.77 -8.66 -2.87
CA SER A 142 -26.85 -9.64 -3.43
C SER A 142 -25.45 -9.30 -2.93
N GLY A 143 -24.59 -10.30 -2.78
CA GLY A 143 -23.25 -10.02 -2.29
C GLY A 143 -22.49 -11.23 -1.82
N ALA A 144 -21.34 -10.95 -1.23
CA ALA A 144 -20.53 -11.93 -0.55
C ALA A 144 -19.91 -11.31 0.71
N SER A 145 -19.75 -12.11 1.75
CA SER A 145 -18.95 -11.78 2.92
C SER A 145 -17.82 -12.79 3.05
N TYR A 146 -16.60 -12.31 3.23
CA TYR A 146 -15.42 -13.12 3.46
C TYR A 146 -15.02 -12.94 4.92
N VAL A 147 -15.26 -13.97 5.74
CA VAL A 147 -15.02 -13.91 7.18
C VAL A 147 -13.63 -14.47 7.47
N TRP A 148 -12.82 -13.69 8.21
CA TRP A 148 -11.50 -14.14 8.66
C TRP A 148 -11.67 -15.29 9.64
N THR A 149 -10.85 -16.33 9.51
CA THR A 149 -10.82 -17.45 10.44
C THR A 149 -9.40 -17.64 10.96
N PRO A 150 -9.19 -18.48 11.99
CA PRO A 150 -7.84 -18.86 12.42
C PRO A 150 -7.00 -19.55 11.32
N GLN A 151 -7.63 -20.01 10.24
CA GLN A 151 -6.95 -20.63 9.09
C GLN A 151 -6.55 -19.61 8.01
N THR A 152 -7.04 -18.38 8.09
CA THR A 152 -6.71 -17.32 7.13
C THR A 152 -5.24 -16.93 7.29
N THR A 153 -4.48 -16.99 6.20
CA THR A 153 -3.05 -16.67 6.18
C THR A 153 -2.79 -15.33 5.51
N LEU A 154 -1.88 -14.54 6.07
CA LEU A 154 -1.40 -13.29 5.50
C LEU A 154 0.00 -13.47 4.91
N SER A 155 0.17 -13.01 3.67
CA SER A 155 1.48 -12.85 3.02
C SER A 155 1.68 -11.39 2.66
N ILE A 156 2.81 -10.81 3.05
CA ILE A 156 3.20 -9.43 2.69
C ILE A 156 4.55 -9.47 2.02
N ALA A 157 4.66 -8.83 0.86
CA ALA A 157 5.92 -8.62 0.15
C ALA A 157 6.20 -7.12 0.06
N ALA A 158 7.34 -6.70 0.62
CA ALA A 158 7.87 -5.36 0.41
C ALA A 158 8.45 -5.25 -1.01
N ALA A 159 8.18 -4.14 -1.67
CA ALA A 159 8.89 -3.75 -2.88
C ALA A 159 10.35 -3.47 -2.49
N VAL A 160 11.24 -4.36 -2.90
CA VAL A 160 12.69 -4.20 -2.69
C VAL A 160 13.15 -3.03 -3.57
N PRO A 161 13.91 -2.06 -3.04
CA PRO A 161 14.55 -1.02 -3.85
C PRO A 161 15.26 -1.63 -5.05
N GLU A 162 15.03 -1.07 -6.24
CA GLU A 162 15.65 -1.63 -7.44
C GLU A 162 17.18 -1.68 -7.29
N PRO A 163 17.86 -2.76 -7.75
CA PRO A 163 19.32 -2.90 -7.67
C PRO A 163 20.11 -1.74 -8.28
N SER A 164 19.46 -0.90 -9.08
CA SER A 164 20.02 0.25 -9.76
C SER A 164 20.56 1.31 -8.80
N THR A 165 19.98 1.48 -7.61
CA THR A 165 20.47 2.44 -6.60
C THR A 165 21.87 2.07 -6.11
N TYR A 166 22.12 0.79 -5.84
CA TYR A 166 23.45 0.30 -5.47
C TYR A 166 24.42 0.32 -6.65
N ALA A 167 23.95 0.02 -7.86
CA ALA A 167 24.77 0.10 -9.06
C ALA A 167 25.26 1.55 -9.32
N MET A 168 24.41 2.55 -9.09
CA MET A 168 24.76 3.97 -9.23
C MET A 168 25.71 4.44 -8.12
N LEU A 169 25.56 3.93 -6.89
CA LEU A 169 26.51 4.17 -5.80
C LEU A 169 27.90 3.62 -6.15
N VAL A 170 27.97 2.37 -6.61
CA VAL A 170 29.22 1.72 -7.03
C VAL A 170 29.84 2.44 -8.22
N ALA A 171 29.03 2.82 -9.22
CA ALA A 171 29.49 3.59 -10.37
C ALA A 171 30.04 4.97 -9.95
N GLY A 172 29.38 5.65 -9.02
CA GLY A 172 29.86 6.91 -8.43
C GLY A 172 31.20 6.75 -7.71
N LEU A 173 31.34 5.71 -6.89
CA LEU A 173 32.59 5.38 -6.18
C LEU A 173 33.75 5.08 -7.15
N LEU A 174 33.48 4.33 -8.24
CA LEU A 174 34.48 4.03 -9.26
C LEU A 174 34.93 5.29 -10.02
N LEU A 175 34.01 6.19 -10.34
CA LEU A 175 34.34 7.48 -10.98
C LEU A 175 35.21 8.37 -10.08
N VAL A 176 34.85 8.50 -8.79
CA VAL A 176 35.62 9.31 -7.83
C VAL A 176 36.99 8.69 -7.57
N GLY A 177 37.04 7.37 -7.35
CA GLY A 177 38.30 6.63 -7.15
C GLY A 177 39.23 6.70 -8.35
N GLY A 178 38.68 6.55 -9.56
CA GLY A 178 39.42 6.67 -10.82
C GLY A 178 39.99 8.08 -11.04
N ALA A 179 39.17 9.11 -10.80
CA ALA A 179 39.60 10.50 -10.93
C ALA A 179 40.68 10.89 -9.89
N ALA A 180 40.56 10.41 -8.65
CA ALA A 180 41.56 10.65 -7.60
C ALA A 180 42.90 9.98 -7.93
N ARG A 181 42.87 8.76 -8.49
CA ARG A 181 44.08 8.04 -8.89
C ARG A 181 44.77 8.69 -10.11
N ALA A 182 43.99 9.16 -11.08
CA ALA A 182 44.51 9.88 -12.25
C ALA A 182 45.20 11.21 -11.89
N ARG A 183 44.76 11.89 -10.82
CA ARG A 183 45.39 13.13 -10.33
C ARG A 183 46.67 12.90 -9.54
N ARG A 184 46.87 11.71 -8.95
CA ARG A 184 48.13 11.34 -8.27
C ARG A 184 49.21 10.84 -9.23
N ALA A 185 48.83 10.40 -10.43
CA ALA A 185 49.73 9.89 -11.46
C ALA A 185 50.18 10.96 -12.49
N ARG A 186 49.70 12.20 -12.34
CA ARG A 186 50.17 13.40 -13.06
C ARG A 186 50.91 14.30 -12.09
#